data_AF-A0A2G9MNM3-F1
#
_entry.id   AF-A0A2G9MNM3-F1
#
_cell.length_a   1.000
_cell.length_b   1.000
_cell.length_c   1.000
_cell.angle_alpha   90.00
_cell.angle_beta   90.00
_cell.angle_gamma   90.00
#
_symmetry.space_group_name_H-M   'P 1'
#
loop_
_entity.id
_entity.type
_entity.pdbx_description
1 polymer ?
#
loop_
_entity_poly.entity_id
_entity_poly.type
_entity_poly.pdbx_seq_one_letter_code
_entity_poly.pdbx_strand_id
1 'polypeptide(L)'
;FRIARSASNNGFLGEYVKHLIYSYSGLEEDMLPPIRELTNEFGPGKFWSKFEVEDRIKNDLLTNNIPLLQIPGTASTEVFQEPAGSDPNTFYSVFTRSFNLPIDNINSDYDVNFFYLPSWNIYLSMDCPSGICKAESVLLQNIVPLGIQDYSTVYDVSYPVAVFINDPYAFNGLGYTFKIALEGNMRNNKALIGNVQLSSSDYKESVASSFCDPNKKTSGLTTFIVKDESNGWSVDDAIVSFSHIEDCSMGVTKNGVFKSKFPRAIGGVVSVFKEGYDTEFINLDPDENEQNVNVFLKPLKTLNVKTAHFPIVKEINGWELRKGAEFPDQDETVYVIIKKD
;
A
#
# COMPACT_ATOMS: atom_id res chain seq x y z
N PHE A 1 4.57 -31.08 -15.02
CA PHE A 1 5.89 -30.52 -15.40
C PHE A 1 5.83 -29.26 -16.27
N ARG A 2 4.96 -29.16 -17.30
CA ARG A 2 4.88 -27.95 -18.15
C ARG A 2 4.50 -26.69 -17.36
N ILE A 3 3.55 -26.79 -16.43
CA ILE A 3 3.13 -25.67 -15.56
C ILE A 3 4.32 -25.14 -14.74
N ALA A 4 5.03 -26.03 -14.01
CA ALA A 4 6.21 -25.64 -13.24
C ALA A 4 7.32 -25.02 -14.11
N ARG A 5 7.54 -25.57 -15.32
CA ARG A 5 8.49 -24.99 -16.28
C ARG A 5 8.05 -23.61 -16.75
N SER A 6 6.76 -23.40 -17.04
CA SER A 6 6.23 -22.08 -17.42
C SER A 6 6.32 -21.09 -16.26
N ALA A 7 6.03 -21.54 -15.03
CA ALA A 7 6.17 -20.71 -13.82
C ALA A 7 7.61 -20.21 -13.65
N SER A 8 8.59 -21.11 -13.84
CA SER A 8 10.00 -20.73 -13.83
C SER A 8 10.35 -19.85 -15.03
N ASN A 9 10.10 -20.28 -16.27
CA ASN A 9 10.59 -19.61 -17.47
C ASN A 9 9.90 -18.29 -17.81
N ASN A 10 8.70 -18.05 -17.30
CA ASN A 10 7.92 -16.85 -17.60
C ASN A 10 7.61 -16.01 -16.35
N GLY A 11 7.89 -16.51 -15.14
CA GLY A 11 7.61 -15.80 -13.91
C GLY A 11 6.13 -15.44 -13.72
N PHE A 12 5.20 -16.21 -14.32
CA PHE A 12 3.81 -15.76 -14.47
C PHE A 12 3.12 -15.46 -13.14
N LEU A 13 3.43 -16.19 -12.05
CA LEU A 13 2.90 -15.91 -10.71
C LEU A 13 3.43 -14.57 -10.17
N GLY A 14 4.68 -14.23 -10.49
CA GLY A 14 5.27 -12.93 -10.17
C GLY A 14 4.63 -11.78 -10.95
N GLU A 15 4.41 -11.95 -12.26
CA GLU A 15 3.71 -10.92 -13.06
C GLU A 15 2.25 -10.81 -12.62
N TYR A 16 1.61 -11.92 -12.26
CA TYR A 16 0.24 -11.91 -11.76
C TYR A 16 0.10 -11.10 -10.48
N VAL A 17 0.94 -11.35 -9.46
CA VAL A 17 0.87 -10.57 -8.20
C VAL A 17 1.22 -9.10 -8.42
N LYS A 18 2.13 -8.79 -9.35
CA LYS A 18 2.44 -7.41 -9.73
C LYS A 18 1.23 -6.70 -10.32
N HIS A 19 0.50 -7.35 -11.23
CA HIS A 19 -0.73 -6.81 -11.80
C HIS A 19 -1.81 -6.62 -10.74
N LEU A 20 -1.94 -7.55 -9.79
CA LEU A 20 -2.85 -7.39 -8.66
C LEU A 20 -2.46 -6.19 -7.80
N ILE A 21 -1.19 -6.07 -7.40
CA ILE A 21 -0.72 -4.91 -6.62
C ILE A 21 -1.01 -3.62 -7.35
N TYR A 22 -0.67 -3.53 -8.64
CA TYR A 22 -0.94 -2.34 -9.46
C TYR A 22 -2.43 -1.99 -9.52
N SER A 23 -3.31 -2.99 -9.69
CA SER A 23 -4.75 -2.78 -9.87
C SER A 23 -5.48 -2.41 -8.57
N TYR A 24 -4.92 -2.80 -7.42
CA TYR A 24 -5.46 -2.54 -6.09
C TYR A 24 -4.58 -1.56 -5.30
N SER A 25 -3.78 -0.75 -6.00
CA SER A 25 -2.97 0.31 -5.40
C SER A 25 -3.43 1.67 -5.86
N GLY A 26 -3.38 2.66 -4.96
CA GLY A 26 -3.90 4.00 -5.19
C GLY A 26 -3.82 4.83 -3.91
N LEU A 27 -4.35 6.05 -3.95
CA LEU A 27 -4.37 6.97 -2.79
C LEU A 27 -5.63 6.82 -1.92
N GLU A 28 -6.56 5.94 -2.29
CA GLU A 28 -7.70 5.63 -1.43
C GLU A 28 -7.28 4.85 -0.17
N GLU A 29 -8.02 5.04 0.93
CA GLU A 29 -7.71 4.46 2.26
C GLU A 29 -7.75 2.92 2.25
N ASP A 30 -8.54 2.34 1.34
CA ASP A 30 -8.70 0.90 1.17
C ASP A 30 -7.81 0.29 0.09
N MET A 31 -6.86 1.05 -0.45
CA MET A 31 -5.91 0.59 -1.48
C MET A 31 -4.52 0.31 -0.90
N LEU A 32 -3.71 -0.44 -1.63
CA LEU A 32 -2.28 -0.61 -1.36
C LEU A 32 -1.49 0.66 -1.74
N PRO A 33 -0.27 0.87 -1.18
CA PRO A 33 0.62 1.91 -1.66
C PRO A 33 0.88 1.76 -3.16
N PRO A 34 0.74 2.83 -3.95
CA PRO A 34 1.01 2.77 -5.38
C PRO A 34 2.48 2.49 -5.65
N ILE A 35 2.75 1.66 -6.66
CA ILE A 35 4.11 1.46 -7.18
C ILE A 35 4.71 2.82 -7.57
N ARG A 36 3.90 3.66 -8.20
CA ARG A 36 4.23 5.05 -8.48
C ARG A 36 2.98 5.89 -8.66
N GLU A 37 2.88 7.00 -7.93
CA GLU A 37 1.79 7.96 -8.09
C GLU A 37 2.22 9.36 -7.65
N LEU A 38 1.73 10.38 -8.35
CA LEU A 38 2.02 11.78 -8.04
C LEU A 38 0.71 12.51 -7.73
N THR A 39 0.64 13.21 -6.61
CA THR A 39 -0.52 14.03 -6.26
C THR A 39 -0.10 15.44 -5.84
N ASN A 40 -1.04 16.39 -6.01
CA ASN A 40 -0.89 17.80 -5.68
C ASN A 40 -1.63 18.15 -4.37
N GLU A 41 -1.63 17.24 -3.40
CA GLU A 41 -2.31 17.43 -2.12
C GLU A 41 -1.43 18.15 -1.09
N PHE A 42 -2.03 19.11 -0.37
CA PHE A 42 -1.41 19.73 0.79
C PHE A 42 -1.65 18.89 2.03
N GLY A 43 -0.59 18.58 2.76
CA GLY A 43 -0.67 17.87 4.02
C GLY A 43 0.39 16.79 4.17
N PRO A 44 0.27 15.94 5.20
CA PRO A 44 1.22 14.86 5.48
C PRO A 44 1.19 13.73 4.44
N GLY A 45 0.22 13.74 3.52
CA GLY A 45 -0.03 12.67 2.57
C GLY A 45 -0.68 11.44 3.20
N LYS A 46 -1.02 10.48 2.36
CA LYS A 46 -1.42 9.14 2.74
C LYS A 46 -0.19 8.33 3.12
N PHE A 47 -0.41 7.30 3.91
CA PHE A 47 0.62 6.37 4.29
C PHE A 47 -0.01 5.02 4.56
N TRP A 48 0.81 3.98 4.58
CA TRP A 48 0.39 2.62 4.86
C TRP A 48 1.40 1.97 5.77
N SER A 49 0.94 1.16 6.73
CA SER A 49 1.86 0.31 7.47
C SER A 49 2.18 -0.96 6.68
N LYS A 50 3.43 -1.41 6.74
CA LYS A 50 3.89 -2.66 6.11
C LYS A 50 3.06 -3.87 6.58
N PHE A 51 2.64 -3.87 7.84
CA PHE A 51 1.82 -4.94 8.40
C PHE A 51 0.43 -5.00 7.73
N GLU A 52 -0.24 -3.86 7.59
CA GLU A 52 -1.54 -3.80 6.89
C GLU A 52 -1.40 -4.18 5.42
N VAL A 53 -0.32 -3.76 4.76
CA VAL A 53 -0.03 -4.13 3.37
C VAL A 53 0.19 -5.64 3.24
N GLU A 54 0.96 -6.26 4.15
CA GLU A 54 1.16 -7.71 4.18
C GLU A 54 -0.17 -8.46 4.36
N ASP A 55 -0.98 -8.00 5.32
CA ASP A 55 -2.27 -8.60 5.62
C ASP A 55 -3.23 -8.52 4.43
N ARG A 56 -3.35 -7.35 3.78
CA ARG A 56 -4.17 -7.15 2.57
C ARG A 56 -3.69 -7.98 1.39
N ILE A 57 -2.37 -8.01 1.13
CA ILE A 57 -1.81 -8.86 0.07
C ILE A 57 -2.18 -10.32 0.31
N LYS A 58 -2.06 -10.79 1.55
CA LYS A 58 -2.31 -12.18 1.92
C LYS A 58 -3.80 -12.54 1.92
N ASN A 59 -4.61 -11.81 2.66
CA ASN A 59 -6.00 -12.17 2.96
C ASN A 59 -6.97 -11.69 1.89
N ASP A 60 -6.69 -10.57 1.23
CA ASP A 60 -7.62 -9.98 0.27
C ASP A 60 -7.18 -10.30 -1.16
N LEU A 61 -5.92 -10.01 -1.51
CA LEU A 61 -5.45 -10.15 -2.89
C LEU A 61 -5.20 -11.61 -3.25
N LEU A 62 -4.26 -12.29 -2.60
CA LEU A 62 -3.86 -13.64 -2.99
C LEU A 62 -4.99 -14.66 -2.79
N THR A 63 -5.73 -14.56 -1.70
CA THR A 63 -6.82 -15.49 -1.38
C THR A 63 -7.96 -15.43 -2.39
N ASN A 64 -8.34 -14.23 -2.83
CA ASN A 64 -9.47 -14.08 -3.76
C ASN A 64 -9.06 -14.24 -5.23
N ASN A 65 -7.81 -13.95 -5.58
CA ASN A 65 -7.39 -13.88 -6.98
C ASN A 65 -6.60 -15.11 -7.45
N ILE A 66 -5.84 -15.81 -6.60
CA ILE A 66 -5.09 -17.00 -7.06
C ILE A 66 -6.00 -18.10 -7.61
N PRO A 67 -7.17 -18.41 -7.00
CA PRO A 67 -8.10 -19.39 -7.55
C PRO A 67 -8.67 -19.05 -8.93
N LEU A 68 -8.58 -17.79 -9.38
CA LEU A 68 -9.07 -17.33 -10.68
C LEU A 68 -8.09 -17.58 -11.82
N LEU A 69 -6.86 -18.03 -11.53
CA LEU A 69 -5.89 -18.39 -12.56
C LEU A 69 -6.39 -19.59 -13.37
N GLN A 70 -6.32 -19.46 -14.70
CA GLN A 70 -6.76 -20.51 -15.63
C GLN A 70 -5.67 -20.85 -16.64
N ILE A 71 -5.70 -22.11 -17.10
CA ILE A 71 -4.83 -22.57 -18.18
C ILE A 71 -5.71 -22.83 -19.40
N PRO A 72 -5.60 -22.02 -20.47
CA PRO A 72 -6.38 -22.23 -21.68
C PRO A 72 -6.28 -23.66 -22.20
N GLY A 73 -7.44 -24.23 -22.54
CA GLY A 73 -7.54 -25.59 -23.12
C GLY A 73 -7.58 -26.73 -22.09
N THR A 74 -7.76 -26.41 -20.81
CA THR A 74 -8.14 -27.37 -19.76
C THR A 74 -9.65 -27.45 -19.57
N ALA A 75 -10.12 -28.51 -18.91
CA ALA A 75 -11.54 -28.71 -18.61
C ALA A 75 -12.14 -27.63 -17.69
N SER A 76 -11.32 -26.95 -16.87
CA SER A 76 -11.72 -25.85 -15.97
C SER A 76 -11.59 -24.45 -16.57
N THR A 77 -11.25 -24.34 -17.86
CA THR A 77 -11.26 -23.03 -18.51
C THR A 77 -12.72 -22.57 -18.66
N GLU A 78 -13.15 -21.64 -17.83
CA GLU A 78 -14.43 -20.97 -18.04
C GLU A 78 -14.27 -19.89 -19.10
N VAL A 79 -14.97 -20.05 -20.22
CA VAL A 79 -15.07 -18.97 -21.20
C VAL A 79 -16.07 -17.97 -20.65
N PHE A 80 -15.57 -16.85 -20.11
CA PHE A 80 -16.43 -15.75 -19.69
C PHE A 80 -17.30 -15.32 -20.87
N GLN A 81 -18.63 -15.39 -20.67
CA GLN A 81 -19.56 -14.88 -21.66
C GLN A 81 -19.46 -13.36 -21.69
N GLU A 82 -19.21 -12.83 -22.87
CA GLU A 82 -19.14 -11.41 -23.11
C GLU A 82 -20.49 -10.74 -22.76
N PRO A 83 -20.50 -9.69 -21.93
CA PRO A 83 -21.69 -8.90 -21.68
C PRO A 83 -22.26 -8.33 -22.99
N ALA A 84 -23.58 -8.36 -23.16
CA ALA A 84 -24.21 -7.79 -24.34
C ALA A 84 -23.85 -6.30 -24.48
N GLY A 85 -23.14 -5.95 -25.55
CA GLY A 85 -22.76 -4.57 -25.88
C GLY A 85 -21.36 -4.14 -25.47
N SER A 86 -20.52 -5.02 -24.90
CA SER A 86 -19.09 -4.73 -24.79
C SER A 86 -18.38 -4.87 -26.14
N ASP A 87 -17.17 -4.29 -26.24
CA ASP A 87 -16.27 -4.59 -27.36
C ASP A 87 -15.58 -5.94 -27.09
N PRO A 88 -15.74 -6.95 -27.98
CA PRO A 88 -15.21 -8.29 -27.75
C PRO A 88 -13.70 -8.31 -27.57
N ASN A 89 -12.99 -7.44 -28.29
CA ASN A 89 -11.53 -7.36 -28.20
C ASN A 89 -11.10 -6.80 -26.85
N THR A 90 -11.76 -5.74 -26.36
CA THR A 90 -11.49 -5.15 -25.06
C THR A 90 -11.82 -6.14 -23.94
N PHE A 91 -13.00 -6.74 -23.94
CA PHE A 91 -13.42 -7.70 -22.92
C PHE A 91 -12.46 -8.89 -22.84
N TYR A 92 -12.15 -9.51 -23.99
CA TYR A 92 -11.21 -10.63 -24.05
C TYR A 92 -9.78 -10.23 -23.65
N SER A 93 -9.34 -9.01 -24.01
CA SER A 93 -8.01 -8.54 -23.62
C SER A 93 -7.88 -8.29 -22.12
N VAL A 94 -8.94 -7.82 -21.45
CA VAL A 94 -8.92 -7.49 -20.03
C VAL A 94 -9.13 -8.74 -19.17
N PHE A 95 -10.15 -9.53 -19.47
CA PHE A 95 -10.56 -10.66 -18.63
C PHE A 95 -9.91 -11.98 -19.01
N THR A 96 -9.49 -12.15 -20.25
CA THR A 96 -8.95 -13.45 -20.72
C THR A 96 -7.43 -13.41 -20.80
N ARG A 97 -6.81 -12.34 -21.31
CA ARG A 97 -5.34 -12.31 -21.43
C ARG A 97 -4.60 -12.14 -20.10
N SER A 98 -5.18 -11.42 -19.14
CA SER A 98 -4.53 -11.13 -17.86
C SER A 98 -4.39 -12.38 -16.96
N PHE A 99 -5.20 -13.42 -17.21
CA PHE A 99 -5.28 -14.63 -16.39
C PHE A 99 -4.85 -15.91 -17.13
N ASN A 100 -4.59 -15.80 -18.43
CA ASN A 100 -4.20 -16.95 -19.26
C ASN A 100 -2.72 -17.22 -19.18
N LEU A 101 -2.36 -18.42 -18.70
CA LEU A 101 -0.97 -18.83 -18.66
C LEU A 101 -0.46 -19.18 -20.08
N PRO A 102 0.72 -18.67 -20.49
CA PRO A 102 1.32 -18.98 -21.78
C PRO A 102 1.89 -20.40 -21.75
N ILE A 103 1.00 -21.39 -21.86
CA ILE A 103 1.37 -22.81 -21.92
C ILE A 103 0.85 -23.36 -23.24
N ASP A 104 1.74 -23.44 -24.22
CA ASP A 104 1.38 -23.92 -25.55
C ASP A 104 0.91 -25.38 -25.51
N ASN A 105 -0.10 -25.66 -26.33
CA ASN A 105 -0.55 -27.02 -26.67
C ASN A 105 -0.96 -27.86 -25.46
N ILE A 106 -1.76 -27.28 -24.56
CA ILE A 106 -2.58 -28.05 -23.63
C ILE A 106 -3.94 -28.22 -24.30
N ASN A 107 -4.13 -29.38 -24.93
CA ASN A 107 -5.46 -29.87 -25.30
C ASN A 107 -5.66 -31.13 -24.48
N SER A 108 -6.27 -30.98 -23.31
CA SER A 108 -6.39 -32.09 -22.39
C SER A 108 -7.67 -31.99 -21.57
N ASP A 109 -8.29 -33.13 -21.34
CA ASP A 109 -9.42 -33.31 -20.42
C ASP A 109 -9.04 -33.13 -18.93
N TYR A 110 -7.83 -32.63 -18.65
CA TYR A 110 -7.40 -32.33 -17.28
C TYR A 110 -8.09 -31.07 -16.77
N ASP A 111 -8.48 -31.10 -15.50
CA ASP A 111 -8.91 -29.94 -14.74
C ASP A 111 -7.72 -29.42 -13.91
N VAL A 112 -7.34 -28.17 -14.09
CA VAL A 112 -6.22 -27.55 -13.36
C VAL A 112 -6.72 -26.39 -12.50
N ASN A 113 -6.50 -26.50 -11.19
CA ASN A 113 -6.92 -25.51 -10.21
C ASN A 113 -5.70 -24.97 -9.43
N PHE A 114 -5.74 -23.67 -9.13
CA PHE A 114 -4.75 -22.99 -8.31
C PHE A 114 -5.34 -22.68 -6.93
N PHE A 115 -4.55 -22.87 -5.89
CA PHE A 115 -4.98 -22.66 -4.51
C PHE A 115 -3.96 -21.83 -3.75
N TYR A 116 -4.48 -20.91 -2.97
CA TYR A 116 -3.77 -20.17 -1.94
C TYR A 116 -4.50 -20.35 -0.61
N LEU A 117 -3.78 -20.56 0.49
CA LEU A 117 -4.38 -20.65 1.82
C LEU A 117 -3.95 -19.45 2.65
N PRO A 118 -4.89 -18.69 3.27
CA PRO A 118 -4.57 -17.59 4.18
C PRO A 118 -3.71 -18.01 5.38
N SER A 119 -3.61 -19.30 5.71
CA SER A 119 -2.71 -19.77 6.75
C SER A 119 -1.24 -19.79 6.33
N TRP A 120 -0.92 -19.66 5.04
CA TRP A 120 0.45 -19.63 4.56
C TRP A 120 1.08 -18.27 4.80
N ASN A 121 2.37 -18.28 5.18
CA ASN A 121 3.14 -17.05 5.31
C ASN A 121 3.66 -16.63 3.94
N ILE A 122 3.71 -15.32 3.72
CA ILE A 122 4.37 -14.72 2.57
C ILE A 122 5.66 -14.06 3.04
N TYR A 123 6.58 -13.85 2.12
CA TYR A 123 7.65 -12.89 2.29
C TYR A 123 7.19 -11.58 1.66
N LEU A 124 7.18 -10.50 2.44
CA LEU A 124 7.00 -9.14 1.95
C LEU A 124 8.17 -8.26 2.40
N SER A 125 8.85 -7.64 1.44
CA SER A 125 9.72 -6.51 1.68
C SER A 125 9.25 -5.32 0.86
N MET A 126 9.38 -4.14 1.45
CA MET A 126 9.02 -2.87 0.84
C MET A 126 10.10 -1.87 1.18
N ASP A 127 10.37 -0.92 0.30
CA ASP A 127 11.28 0.20 0.50
C ASP A 127 10.69 1.29 1.41
N CYS A 128 10.12 0.86 2.53
CA CYS A 128 9.53 1.73 3.54
C CYS A 128 10.41 1.65 4.81
N PRO A 129 11.38 2.57 5.01
CA PRO A 129 12.43 2.44 6.03
C PRO A 129 11.91 2.23 7.46
N SER A 130 10.70 2.72 7.77
CA SER A 130 10.03 2.56 9.06
C SER A 130 8.98 1.48 9.13
N GLY A 131 8.78 0.71 8.07
CA GLY A 131 7.55 -0.04 7.89
C GLY A 131 6.32 0.86 7.75
N ILE A 132 6.50 2.16 7.49
CA ILE A 132 5.46 3.07 7.04
C ILE A 132 5.85 3.58 5.67
N CYS A 133 5.02 3.30 4.69
CA CYS A 133 5.15 3.78 3.32
C CYS A 133 4.42 5.10 3.22
N LYS A 134 5.10 6.19 2.86
CA LYS A 134 4.53 7.54 2.74
C LYS A 134 5.15 8.22 1.52
N ALA A 135 4.51 9.27 1.02
CA ALA A 135 5.09 10.06 -0.06
C ALA A 135 6.38 10.76 0.37
N GLU A 136 7.27 10.95 -0.61
CA GLU A 136 8.27 12.01 -0.56
C GLU A 136 7.59 13.33 -0.92
N SER A 137 7.58 14.28 0.03
CA SER A 137 6.99 15.59 -0.19
C SER A 137 8.06 16.62 -0.55
N VAL A 138 7.88 17.34 -1.66
CA VAL A 138 8.69 18.52 -1.99
C VAL A 138 7.82 19.76 -1.83
N LEU A 139 8.17 20.62 -0.86
CA LEU A 139 7.52 21.92 -0.67
C LEU A 139 8.28 22.99 -1.44
N LEU A 140 7.73 23.45 -2.56
CA LEU A 140 8.27 24.60 -3.31
C LEU A 140 7.81 25.93 -2.67
N GLN A 141 8.26 26.20 -1.45
CA GLN A 141 7.75 27.33 -0.63
C GLN A 141 7.92 28.73 -1.25
N ASN A 142 8.82 28.90 -2.24
CA ASN A 142 9.24 30.22 -2.69
C ASN A 142 8.52 30.78 -3.93
N ILE A 143 7.71 29.98 -4.65
CA ILE A 143 7.13 30.44 -5.94
C ILE A 143 5.63 30.16 -6.03
N VAL A 144 5.16 28.98 -5.60
CA VAL A 144 3.74 28.64 -5.52
C VAL A 144 3.59 27.68 -4.35
N PRO A 145 2.60 27.86 -3.45
CA PRO A 145 2.28 26.82 -2.49
C PRO A 145 1.67 25.67 -3.29
N LEU A 146 2.49 24.75 -3.79
CA LEU A 146 2.11 23.45 -4.33
C LEU A 146 2.84 22.40 -3.51
N GLY A 147 2.07 21.50 -2.88
CA GLY A 147 2.61 20.30 -2.26
C GLY A 147 2.60 19.21 -3.31
N ILE A 148 3.77 18.84 -3.83
CA ILE A 148 3.90 17.64 -4.66
C ILE A 148 4.26 16.50 -3.73
N GLN A 149 3.45 15.45 -3.75
CA GLN A 149 3.68 14.21 -3.05
C GLN A 149 3.99 13.13 -4.09
N ASP A 150 5.20 12.60 -4.08
CA ASP A 150 5.64 11.49 -4.93
C ASP A 150 5.60 10.20 -4.12
N TYR A 151 4.67 9.32 -4.45
CA TYR A 151 4.60 7.98 -3.92
C TYR A 151 5.37 7.07 -4.87
N SER A 152 6.39 6.40 -4.35
CA SER A 152 7.12 5.38 -5.09
C SER A 152 7.39 4.23 -4.13
N THR A 153 6.72 3.10 -4.32
CA THR A 153 6.89 1.92 -3.48
C THR A 153 7.42 0.75 -4.30
N VAL A 154 8.51 0.18 -3.81
CA VAL A 154 9.17 -1.00 -4.35
C VAL A 154 8.77 -2.22 -3.54
N TYR A 155 8.16 -3.19 -4.19
CA TYR A 155 7.71 -4.43 -3.59
C TYR A 155 8.61 -5.61 -3.95
N ASP A 156 8.96 -6.39 -2.93
CA ASP A 156 9.44 -7.76 -3.04
C ASP A 156 8.44 -8.70 -2.39
N VAL A 157 7.89 -9.62 -3.16
CA VAL A 157 6.86 -10.56 -2.68
C VAL A 157 7.25 -11.99 -3.05
N SER A 158 7.18 -12.91 -2.09
CA SER A 158 7.19 -14.35 -2.36
C SER A 158 6.05 -15.05 -1.65
N TYR A 159 5.35 -15.94 -2.36
CA TYR A 159 4.19 -16.62 -1.82
C TYR A 159 4.00 -18.03 -2.42
N PRO A 160 3.56 -19.00 -1.62
CA PRO A 160 3.30 -20.36 -2.09
C PRO A 160 1.96 -20.48 -2.83
N VAL A 161 1.91 -21.32 -3.85
CA VAL A 161 0.70 -21.68 -4.59
C VAL A 161 0.64 -23.19 -4.76
N ALA A 162 -0.46 -23.82 -4.38
CA ALA A 162 -0.69 -25.22 -4.71
C ALA A 162 -1.45 -25.33 -6.04
N VAL A 163 -0.99 -26.22 -6.91
CA VAL A 163 -1.65 -26.51 -8.20
C VAL A 163 -2.11 -27.96 -8.19
N PHE A 164 -3.41 -28.16 -8.39
CA PHE A 164 -4.01 -29.48 -8.47
C PHE A 164 -4.37 -29.75 -9.93
N ILE A 165 -3.88 -30.87 -10.45
CA ILE A 165 -4.16 -31.35 -11.81
C ILE A 165 -4.98 -32.62 -11.66
N ASN A 166 -6.26 -32.54 -11.98
CA ASN A 166 -7.21 -33.62 -11.86
C ASN A 166 -7.46 -34.28 -13.23
N ASP A 167 -7.22 -35.59 -13.29
CA ASP A 167 -7.60 -36.44 -14.41
C ASP A 167 -8.75 -37.33 -13.96
N PRO A 168 -10.01 -37.05 -14.34
CA PRO A 168 -11.15 -37.86 -13.93
C PRO A 168 -11.17 -39.24 -14.61
N TYR A 169 -10.42 -39.44 -15.70
CA TYR A 169 -10.42 -40.68 -16.49
C TYR A 169 -9.26 -41.62 -16.14
N ALA A 170 -8.33 -41.17 -15.30
CA ALA A 170 -7.21 -41.98 -14.84
C ALA A 170 -7.66 -43.28 -14.17
N PHE A 171 -6.82 -44.32 -14.29
CA PHE A 171 -7.01 -45.62 -13.63
C PHE A 171 -8.39 -46.25 -13.87
N ASN A 172 -8.85 -46.26 -15.13
CA ASN A 172 -10.17 -46.76 -15.54
C ASN A 172 -11.34 -45.99 -14.89
N GLY A 173 -11.23 -44.66 -14.81
CA GLY A 173 -12.29 -43.79 -14.27
C GLY A 173 -12.33 -43.68 -12.75
N LEU A 174 -11.31 -44.19 -12.03
CA LEU A 174 -11.16 -43.92 -10.60
C LEU A 174 -10.70 -42.48 -10.31
N GLY A 175 -10.10 -41.85 -11.32
CA GLY A 175 -9.56 -40.50 -11.23
C GLY A 175 -8.22 -40.44 -10.52
N TYR A 176 -7.49 -39.35 -10.77
CA TYR A 176 -6.22 -39.07 -10.09
C TYR A 176 -6.00 -37.56 -9.99
N THR A 177 -5.59 -37.11 -8.81
CA THR A 177 -5.19 -35.72 -8.61
C THR A 177 -3.69 -35.65 -8.33
N PHE A 178 -2.95 -35.07 -9.26
CA PHE A 178 -1.56 -34.72 -9.04
C PHE A 178 -1.47 -33.33 -8.40
N LYS A 179 -0.65 -33.20 -7.35
CA LYS A 179 -0.49 -31.95 -6.60
C LYS A 179 0.95 -31.47 -6.68
N ILE A 180 1.15 -30.20 -7.01
CA ILE A 180 2.47 -29.56 -6.99
C ILE A 180 2.41 -28.25 -6.21
N ALA A 181 3.50 -27.92 -5.54
CA ALA A 181 3.70 -26.60 -4.95
C ALA A 181 4.56 -25.77 -5.90
N LEU A 182 4.14 -24.54 -6.14
CA LEU A 182 4.87 -23.50 -6.85
C LEU A 182 5.08 -22.31 -5.91
N GLU A 183 6.02 -21.44 -6.26
CA GLU A 183 6.25 -20.20 -5.55
C GLU A 183 6.18 -19.04 -6.55
N GLY A 184 5.30 -18.07 -6.27
CA GLY A 184 5.29 -16.79 -6.96
C GLY A 184 6.36 -15.90 -6.37
N ASN A 185 7.16 -15.26 -7.22
CA ASN A 185 8.31 -14.47 -6.81
C ASN A 185 8.36 -13.17 -7.62
N MET A 186 8.29 -12.03 -6.92
CA MET A 186 8.46 -10.68 -7.47
C MET A 186 9.57 -9.98 -6.69
N ARG A 187 10.49 -9.31 -7.37
CA ARG A 187 11.54 -8.48 -6.78
C ARG A 187 11.61 -7.14 -7.49
N ASN A 188 11.70 -6.06 -6.73
CA ASN A 188 11.75 -4.70 -7.21
C ASN A 188 10.63 -4.40 -8.24
N ASN A 189 9.39 -4.79 -7.93
CA ASN A 189 8.22 -4.67 -8.83
C ASN A 189 8.37 -5.40 -10.18
N LYS A 190 9.25 -6.41 -10.27
CA LYS A 190 9.47 -7.23 -11.47
C LYS A 190 9.33 -8.72 -11.12
N ALA A 191 8.65 -9.49 -11.96
CA ALA A 191 8.61 -10.93 -11.76
C ALA A 191 10.00 -11.54 -11.89
N LEU A 192 10.31 -12.51 -11.03
CA LEU A 192 11.51 -13.32 -11.19
C LEU A 192 11.27 -14.38 -12.25
N ILE A 193 12.13 -14.36 -13.29
CA ILE A 193 12.07 -15.27 -14.42
C ILE A 193 13.31 -16.16 -14.41
N GLY A 194 13.12 -17.46 -14.37
CA GLY A 194 14.16 -18.48 -14.46
C GLY A 194 15.00 -18.59 -13.18
N ASN A 195 16.16 -19.23 -13.31
CA ASN A 195 17.17 -19.30 -12.25
C ASN A 195 18.00 -18.01 -12.26
N VAL A 196 17.36 -16.85 -12.08
CA VAL A 196 18.10 -15.60 -11.94
C VAL A 196 18.87 -15.66 -10.63
N GLN A 197 20.19 -15.71 -10.77
CA GLN A 197 21.09 -15.43 -9.67
C GLN A 197 20.96 -13.92 -9.43
N LEU A 198 20.18 -13.57 -8.40
CA LEU A 198 20.04 -12.17 -7.97
C LEU A 198 21.46 -11.62 -7.75
N SER A 199 21.84 -10.60 -8.53
CA SER A 199 23.13 -9.96 -8.31
C SER A 199 23.09 -9.37 -6.91
N SER A 200 24.06 -9.71 -6.06
CA SER A 200 24.19 -9.13 -4.73
C SER A 200 24.37 -7.60 -4.78
N SER A 201 24.63 -7.01 -5.95
CA SER A 201 24.64 -5.56 -6.18
C SER A 201 23.26 -4.93 -6.29
N ASP A 202 22.25 -5.68 -6.74
CA ASP A 202 20.89 -5.18 -6.98
C ASP A 202 20.07 -5.21 -5.69
N TYR A 203 20.45 -6.09 -4.78
CA TYR A 203 20.04 -6.05 -3.40
C TYR A 203 21.10 -5.27 -2.62
N LYS A 204 21.02 -3.93 -2.66
CA LYS A 204 21.44 -3.17 -1.49
C LYS A 204 20.48 -3.57 -0.40
N GLU A 205 20.75 -4.71 0.25
CA GLU A 205 20.29 -4.96 1.60
C GLU A 205 20.76 -3.72 2.34
N SER A 206 19.86 -2.76 2.55
CA SER A 206 20.07 -1.74 3.55
C SER A 206 20.31 -2.57 4.79
N VAL A 207 21.59 -2.76 5.17
CA VAL A 207 22.00 -3.67 6.24
C VAL A 207 21.03 -3.40 7.37
N ALA A 208 20.09 -4.32 7.57
CA ALA A 208 18.85 -3.99 8.26
C ALA A 208 19.28 -3.45 9.61
N SER A 209 19.10 -2.14 9.79
CA SER A 209 19.79 -1.50 10.89
C SER A 209 19.25 -2.12 12.16
N SER A 210 20.16 -2.51 13.03
CA SER A 210 19.81 -3.18 14.27
C SER A 210 19.03 -2.27 15.22
N PHE A 211 18.84 -1.00 14.85
CA PHE A 211 18.21 0.00 15.67
C PHE A 211 16.69 -0.24 15.75
N CYS A 212 15.97 -0.52 14.65
CA CYS A 212 14.54 -0.86 14.72
C CYS A 212 14.22 -2.32 15.13
N ASP A 213 15.22 -3.18 15.31
CA ASP A 213 15.02 -4.60 15.70
C ASP A 213 14.26 -4.69 17.04
N PRO A 214 13.05 -5.30 17.07
CA PRO A 214 12.26 -5.44 18.29
C PRO A 214 13.02 -6.09 19.46
N ASN A 215 13.96 -6.99 19.17
CA ASN A 215 14.74 -7.71 20.16
C ASN A 215 15.91 -6.90 20.73
N LYS A 216 16.22 -5.74 20.14
CA LYS A 216 17.33 -4.85 20.54
C LYS A 216 16.84 -3.54 21.17
N LYS A 217 15.54 -3.42 21.41
CA LYS A 217 14.92 -2.31 22.17
C LYS A 217 15.31 -2.42 23.64
N THR A 218 16.30 -1.63 24.05
CA THR A 218 16.97 -1.74 25.36
C THR A 218 16.53 -0.69 26.37
N SER A 219 15.62 0.23 26.03
CA SER A 219 15.11 1.21 27.00
C SER A 219 14.23 0.56 28.10
N GLY A 220 13.92 1.34 29.13
CA GLY A 220 12.78 1.10 30.01
C GLY A 220 11.46 1.12 29.25
N LEU A 221 10.39 0.69 29.91
CA LEU A 221 9.06 0.66 29.30
C LEU A 221 8.53 2.10 29.17
N THR A 222 8.27 2.54 27.94
CA THR A 222 7.64 3.83 27.68
C THR A 222 6.16 3.62 27.39
N THR A 223 5.31 4.33 28.12
CA THR A 223 3.86 4.32 27.96
C THR A 223 3.40 5.64 27.34
N PHE A 224 2.83 5.58 26.15
CA PHE A 224 2.15 6.70 25.51
C PHE A 224 0.66 6.65 25.83
N ILE A 225 0.12 7.75 26.34
CA ILE A 225 -1.30 7.95 26.60
C ILE A 225 -1.78 9.01 25.62
N VAL A 226 -2.44 8.58 24.54
CA VAL A 226 -2.86 9.41 23.42
C VAL A 226 -4.32 9.77 23.58
N LYS A 227 -4.60 11.06 23.58
CA LYS A 227 -5.94 11.65 23.75
C LYS A 227 -6.23 12.67 22.68
N ASP A 228 -7.51 12.87 22.38
CA ASP A 228 -7.99 13.98 21.57
C ASP A 228 -7.90 15.28 22.40
N GLU A 229 -7.22 16.31 21.88
CA GLU A 229 -7.03 17.60 22.55
C GLU A 229 -8.38 18.30 22.86
N SER A 230 -9.40 18.08 22.02
CA SER A 230 -10.67 18.81 22.09
C SER A 230 -11.62 18.28 23.17
N ASN A 231 -11.62 16.98 23.43
CA ASN A 231 -12.58 16.32 24.34
C ASN A 231 -11.90 15.45 25.42
N GLY A 232 -10.60 15.19 25.32
CA GLY A 232 -9.82 14.39 26.26
C GLY A 232 -10.06 12.88 26.18
N TRP A 233 -10.81 12.39 25.18
CA TRP A 233 -11.06 10.96 24.97
C TRP A 233 -9.82 10.25 24.45
N SER A 234 -9.69 8.97 24.78
CA SER A 234 -8.63 8.10 24.26
C SER A 234 -8.71 7.99 22.73
N VAL A 235 -7.56 8.04 22.06
CA VAL A 235 -7.47 7.85 20.60
C VAL A 235 -6.87 6.48 20.28
N ASP A 236 -7.69 5.61 19.70
CA ASP A 236 -7.31 4.26 19.27
C ASP A 236 -6.74 4.23 17.86
N ASP A 237 -5.90 3.23 17.62
CA ASP A 237 -5.18 2.99 16.36
C ASP A 237 -4.37 4.21 15.91
N ALA A 238 -3.86 5.00 16.86
CA ALA A 238 -2.86 6.01 16.59
C ALA A 238 -1.50 5.32 16.43
N ILE A 239 -0.83 5.56 15.32
CA ILE A 239 0.46 4.97 14.98
C ILE A 239 1.55 5.74 15.72
N VAL A 240 2.38 5.02 16.45
CA VAL A 240 3.54 5.55 17.15
C VAL A 240 4.79 5.14 16.38
N SER A 241 5.58 6.13 15.95
CA SER A 241 6.86 5.92 15.25
C SER A 241 7.98 6.64 15.98
N PHE A 242 9.20 6.13 15.89
CA PHE A 242 10.40 6.73 16.49
C PHE A 242 11.47 6.99 15.43
N SER A 243 11.89 8.23 15.29
CA SER A 243 12.89 8.68 14.34
C SER A 243 14.18 9.07 15.07
N HIS A 244 15.33 8.56 14.59
CA HIS A 244 16.66 9.00 15.00
C HIS A 244 17.62 8.92 13.81
N ILE A 245 18.54 7.94 13.77
CA ILE A 245 19.31 7.58 12.58
C ILE A 245 18.48 6.89 11.50
N GLU A 246 17.38 6.26 11.91
CA GLU A 246 16.36 5.66 11.06
C GLU A 246 14.99 5.86 11.72
N ASP A 247 13.94 5.72 10.93
CA ASP A 247 12.55 5.77 11.40
C ASP A 247 12.10 4.35 11.74
N CYS A 248 11.45 4.13 12.89
CA CYS A 248 10.94 2.82 13.32
C CYS A 248 9.44 2.92 13.61
N SER A 249 8.60 2.11 12.97
CA SER A 249 7.23 1.91 13.44
C SER A 249 7.25 1.10 14.74
N MET A 250 6.70 1.68 15.80
CA MET A 250 6.72 1.10 17.15
C MET A 250 5.45 0.29 17.43
N GLY A 251 4.33 0.71 16.86
CA GLY A 251 3.04 0.04 16.94
C GLY A 251 1.89 1.03 16.95
N VAL A 252 0.73 0.57 17.43
CA VAL A 252 -0.51 1.35 17.48
C VAL A 252 -1.10 1.39 18.88
N THR A 253 -1.82 2.45 19.22
CA THR A 253 -2.53 2.57 20.51
C THR A 253 -3.74 1.63 20.60
N LYS A 254 -4.00 1.13 21.81
CA LYS A 254 -5.22 0.39 22.17
C LYS A 254 -5.83 0.99 23.44
N ASN A 255 -7.10 1.38 23.40
CA ASN A 255 -7.75 2.19 24.44
C ASN A 255 -6.99 3.51 24.76
N GLY A 256 -6.38 4.14 23.75
CA GLY A 256 -5.56 5.33 23.86
C GLY A 256 -4.18 5.09 24.44
N VAL A 257 -3.75 3.83 24.60
CA VAL A 257 -2.50 3.50 25.27
C VAL A 257 -1.61 2.66 24.36
N PHE A 258 -0.36 3.07 24.21
CA PHE A 258 0.70 2.28 23.59
C PHE A 258 1.84 2.07 24.58
N LYS A 259 2.31 0.82 24.73
CA LYS A 259 3.39 0.46 25.65
C LYS A 259 4.45 -0.34 24.92
N SER A 260 5.68 0.18 24.88
CA SER A 260 6.81 -0.54 24.29
C SER A 260 8.13 -0.05 24.86
N LYS A 261 9.17 -0.89 24.72
CA LYS A 261 10.55 -0.41 24.78
C LYS A 261 10.94 0.25 23.47
N PHE A 262 11.96 1.08 23.50
CA PHE A 262 12.52 1.82 22.37
C PHE A 262 14.02 1.52 22.25
N PRO A 263 14.60 1.73 21.06
CA PRO A 263 16.06 1.77 20.91
C PRO A 263 16.60 2.94 21.72
N ARG A 264 17.68 2.72 22.49
CA ARG A 264 18.31 3.81 23.25
C ARG A 264 18.99 4.78 22.29
N ALA A 265 18.62 6.05 22.37
CA ALA A 265 19.17 7.11 21.55
C ALA A 265 19.08 8.46 22.30
N ILE A 266 19.92 9.42 21.91
CA ILE A 266 19.86 10.80 22.40
C ILE A 266 19.43 11.69 21.23
N GLY A 267 18.40 12.50 21.43
CA GLY A 267 17.78 13.36 20.43
C GLY A 267 16.80 12.62 19.51
N GLY A 268 16.13 11.59 19.99
CA GLY A 268 15.11 10.89 19.22
C GLY A 268 13.80 11.70 19.14
N VAL A 269 13.02 11.47 18.09
CA VAL A 269 11.71 12.11 17.91
C VAL A 269 10.66 11.03 17.74
N VAL A 270 9.67 10.99 18.63
CA VAL A 270 8.47 10.18 18.44
C VAL A 270 7.45 10.98 17.66
N SER A 271 6.93 10.42 16.57
CA SER A 271 5.74 10.93 15.91
C SER A 271 4.54 10.06 16.29
N VAL A 272 3.43 10.70 16.64
CA VAL A 272 2.15 10.06 16.89
C VAL A 272 1.15 10.56 15.86
N PHE A 273 0.65 9.65 15.05
CA PHE A 273 -0.21 9.94 13.92
C PHE A 273 -1.56 9.23 14.07
N LYS A 274 -2.65 9.90 13.70
CA LYS A 274 -3.97 9.30 13.48
C LYS A 274 -4.68 10.03 12.34
N GLU A 275 -5.35 9.30 11.45
CA GLU A 275 -6.17 9.92 10.41
C GLU A 275 -7.26 10.81 11.00
N GLY A 276 -7.45 11.98 10.41
CA GLY A 276 -8.34 13.01 10.95
C GLY A 276 -7.73 13.84 12.08
N TYR A 277 -6.45 13.66 12.42
CA TYR A 277 -5.73 14.45 13.40
C TYR A 277 -4.43 15.04 12.82
N ASP A 278 -3.95 16.12 13.44
CA ASP A 278 -2.61 16.65 13.22
C ASP A 278 -1.56 15.71 13.85
N THR A 279 -0.40 15.59 13.22
CA THR A 279 0.69 14.74 13.71
C THR A 279 1.41 15.43 14.85
N GLU A 280 1.53 14.77 15.99
CA GLU A 280 2.30 15.28 17.13
C GLU A 280 3.72 14.72 17.15
N PHE A 281 4.71 15.60 17.35
CA PHE A 281 6.13 15.25 17.41
C PHE A 281 6.66 15.53 18.83
N ILE A 282 7.25 14.51 19.45
CA ILE A 282 7.71 14.54 20.83
C ILE A 282 9.17 14.17 20.85
N ASN A 283 10.02 15.04 21.38
CA ASN A 283 11.40 14.69 21.66
C ASN A 283 11.43 13.62 22.76
N LEU A 284 12.11 12.51 22.50
CA LEU A 284 12.24 11.40 23.41
C LEU A 284 13.70 10.97 23.45
N ASP A 285 14.24 10.87 24.67
CA ASP A 285 15.54 10.28 24.97
C ASP A 285 15.30 8.97 25.73
N PRO A 286 15.12 7.82 25.05
CA PRO A 286 14.84 6.56 25.72
C PRO A 286 16.03 6.13 26.57
N ASP A 287 15.84 6.09 27.88
CA ASP A 287 16.82 5.61 28.86
C ASP A 287 16.34 4.30 29.52
N GLU A 288 16.96 3.87 30.61
CA GLU A 288 16.60 2.62 31.30
C GLU A 288 15.36 2.76 32.19
N ASN A 289 14.89 3.99 32.43
CA ASN A 289 13.79 4.26 33.32
C ASN A 289 12.44 4.11 32.60
N GLU A 290 11.41 3.75 33.35
CA GLU A 290 10.04 3.80 32.82
C GLU A 290 9.61 5.25 32.63
N GLN A 291 8.93 5.52 31.52
CA GLN A 291 8.49 6.86 31.15
C GLN A 291 7.01 6.84 30.77
N ASN A 292 6.27 7.86 31.18
CA ASN A 292 4.87 8.07 30.79
C ASN A 292 4.79 9.38 30.00
N VAL A 293 4.29 9.30 28.77
CA VAL A 293 4.17 10.44 27.85
C VAL A 293 2.71 10.64 27.51
N ASN A 294 2.17 11.81 27.86
CA ASN A 294 0.82 12.20 27.44
C ASN A 294 0.91 12.90 26.08
N VAL A 295 0.07 12.49 25.14
CA VAL A 295 0.01 13.03 23.78
C VAL A 295 -1.40 13.51 23.53
N PHE A 296 -1.53 14.73 23.02
CA PHE A 296 -2.82 15.35 22.71
C PHE A 296 -2.89 15.62 21.22
N LEU A 297 -3.58 14.75 20.48
CA LEU A 297 -3.76 14.90 19.04
C LEU A 297 -4.86 15.92 18.76
N LYS A 298 -4.60 16.84 17.82
CA LYS A 298 -5.56 17.89 17.46
C LYS A 298 -6.41 17.41 16.29
N PRO A 299 -7.73 17.26 16.44
CA PRO A 299 -8.56 16.85 15.31
C PRO A 299 -8.49 17.91 14.21
N LEU A 300 -8.27 17.45 12.97
CA LEU A 300 -8.33 18.29 11.79
C LEU A 300 -9.76 18.82 11.65
N LYS A 301 -9.88 20.12 11.37
CA LYS A 301 -11.17 20.78 11.21
C LYS A 301 -11.46 20.94 9.72
N THR A 302 -12.56 20.36 9.25
CA THR A 302 -13.08 20.64 7.92
C THR A 302 -13.75 22.01 7.92
N LEU A 303 -13.30 22.89 7.03
CA LEU A 303 -13.90 24.22 6.85
C LEU A 303 -14.70 24.23 5.54
N ASN A 304 -15.99 24.51 5.64
CA ASN A 304 -16.82 24.75 4.47
C ASN A 304 -16.57 26.18 3.98
N VAL A 305 -15.67 26.34 3.02
CA VAL A 305 -15.37 27.63 2.42
C VAL A 305 -16.26 27.86 1.22
N LYS A 306 -16.94 29.02 1.18
CA LYS A 306 -17.62 29.53 -0.01
C LYS A 306 -16.79 30.66 -0.58
N THR A 307 -16.38 30.52 -1.83
CA THR A 307 -15.60 31.51 -2.56
C THR A 307 -16.50 32.23 -3.56
N ALA A 308 -16.24 33.51 -3.80
CA ALA A 308 -16.93 34.31 -4.80
C ALA A 308 -16.00 35.38 -5.36
N HIS A 309 -16.17 35.68 -6.64
CA HIS A 309 -15.55 36.76 -7.37
C HIS A 309 -16.35 38.04 -7.20
N PHE A 310 -15.65 39.13 -6.91
CA PHE A 310 -16.20 40.48 -6.91
C PHE A 310 -15.53 41.25 -8.04
N PRO A 311 -16.16 41.34 -9.22
CA PRO A 311 -15.53 42.00 -10.36
C PRO A 311 -15.31 43.48 -10.05
N ILE A 312 -14.07 43.93 -10.25
CA ILE A 312 -13.69 45.34 -10.14
C ILE A 312 -13.71 45.90 -11.55
N VAL A 313 -14.55 46.92 -11.77
CA VAL A 313 -14.73 47.55 -13.08
C VAL A 313 -14.12 48.95 -13.04
N LYS A 314 -13.48 49.34 -14.15
CA LYS A 314 -12.90 50.68 -14.29
C LYS A 314 -13.94 51.64 -14.85
N GLU A 315 -14.35 52.60 -14.04
CA GLU A 315 -15.25 53.69 -14.37
C GLU A 315 -14.47 54.99 -14.65
N ILE A 316 -15.15 56.02 -15.16
CA ILE A 316 -14.56 57.33 -15.50
C ILE A 316 -13.85 57.98 -14.30
N ASN A 317 -14.35 57.73 -13.08
CA ASN A 317 -13.85 58.33 -11.85
C ASN A 317 -12.97 57.40 -10.99
N GLY A 318 -12.66 56.18 -11.45
CA GLY A 318 -11.83 55.24 -10.70
C GLY A 318 -12.21 53.78 -10.87
N TRP A 319 -11.69 52.91 -10.01
CA TRP A 319 -12.09 51.51 -9.94
C TRP A 319 -13.25 51.37 -8.95
N GLU A 320 -14.36 50.81 -9.40
CA GLU A 320 -15.53 50.55 -8.56
C GLU A 320 -15.79 49.05 -8.49
N LEU A 321 -16.17 48.58 -7.30
CA LEU A 321 -16.55 47.19 -7.08
C LEU A 321 -17.99 47.01 -7.59
N ARG A 322 -18.18 46.17 -8.61
CA ARG A 322 -19.51 45.94 -9.17
C ARG A 322 -20.36 45.17 -8.15
N LYS A 323 -21.62 45.56 -7.99
CA LYS A 323 -22.56 44.84 -7.11
C LYS A 323 -22.96 43.51 -7.74
N GLY A 324 -22.74 42.42 -7.00
CA GLY A 324 -23.05 41.05 -7.42
C GLY A 324 -21.83 40.16 -7.18
N ALA A 325 -22.03 39.08 -6.43
CA ALA A 325 -21.02 38.05 -6.27
C ALA A 325 -21.17 37.07 -7.43
N GLU A 326 -20.08 36.82 -8.16
CA GLU A 326 -20.00 35.76 -9.16
C GLU A 326 -19.35 34.55 -8.50
N PHE A 327 -19.83 33.34 -8.75
CA PHE A 327 -19.20 32.13 -8.22
C PHE A 327 -18.17 31.60 -9.22
N PRO A 328 -17.08 30.96 -8.77
CA PRO A 328 -16.11 30.37 -9.67
C PRO A 328 -16.77 29.34 -10.60
N ASP A 329 -16.33 29.30 -11.86
CA ASP A 329 -16.78 28.33 -12.84
C ASP A 329 -16.23 26.91 -12.53
N GLN A 330 -16.78 25.88 -13.17
CA GLN A 330 -16.41 24.47 -12.90
C GLN A 330 -14.95 24.13 -13.25
N ASP A 331 -14.32 24.90 -14.13
CA ASP A 331 -12.93 24.76 -14.58
C ASP A 331 -11.95 25.65 -13.80
N GLU A 332 -12.43 26.47 -12.86
CA GLU A 332 -11.59 27.33 -12.03
C GLU A 332 -11.14 26.64 -10.74
N THR A 333 -9.84 26.75 -10.44
CA THR A 333 -9.27 26.26 -9.18
C THR A 333 -9.05 27.44 -8.22
N VAL A 334 -9.75 27.44 -7.08
CA VAL A 334 -9.58 28.47 -6.04
C VAL A 334 -8.71 27.96 -4.91
N TYR A 335 -7.59 28.65 -4.66
CA TYR A 335 -6.70 28.35 -3.54
C TYR A 335 -7.05 29.21 -2.33
N VAL A 336 -7.35 28.56 -1.21
CA VAL A 336 -7.64 29.25 0.06
C VAL A 336 -6.46 29.08 1.00
N ILE A 337 -5.75 30.16 1.28
CA ILE A 337 -4.63 30.16 2.24
C ILE A 337 -5.15 30.72 3.56
N ILE A 338 -5.26 29.85 4.57
CA ILE A 338 -5.65 30.25 5.92
C ILE A 338 -4.37 30.53 6.70
N LYS A 339 -4.15 31.80 7.05
CA LYS A 339 -3.08 32.16 7.99
C LYS A 339 -3.56 31.86 9.41
N LYS A 340 -2.71 31.15 10.17
CA LYS A 340 -2.88 30.97 11.61
C LYS A 340 -2.24 32.18 12.29
N ASP A 341 -3.04 32.98 12.98
CA ASP A 341 -2.57 34.10 13.81
C ASP A 341 -1.92 33.62 15.11
#